data_AF-A0A7M4F9L1-F1
#
_entry.id   AF-A0A7M4F9L1-F1
#
_cell.length_a   1.000
_cell.length_b   1.000
_cell.length_c   1.000
_cell.angle_alpha   90.00
_cell.angle_beta   90.00
_cell.angle_gamma   90.00
#
_symmetry.space_group_name_H-M   'P 1'
#
loop_
_entity.id
_entity.type
_entity.pdbx_description
1 polymer ?
#
loop_
_entity_poly.entity_id
_entity_poly.type
_entity_poly.pdbx_seq_one_letter_code
_entity_poly.pdbx_strand_id
1 'polypeptide(L)'
;MDQFWREVEGSAERRLLEALGCGLAGLGLVLALVLRCVQLPYGRYSSSYFGPGLPARAAWFVQELPALLVPLVLISGAARLHHSPNRVLLGLFLMHYLHRALIFPFLIRGGKPTPLITFLLAFIFCLCNGYLQGRSLSNYAEYPPDWLQHPCFIAGFAGWLIGMVINIHSDHILRSLRKPGETGYKIPKGGMFEYVTGANFFGEILEWFGFALACCSIESAGFAMCTLFILASRARQHHEWYLEKFEDYPKSRKIVIPFLY
;
A
#
# COMPACT_ATOMS: atom_id res chain seq x y z
N MET A 1 -13.99 26.22 -18.98
CA MET A 1 -13.30 25.16 -18.22
C MET A 1 -14.16 24.68 -17.06
N ASP A 2 -14.79 25.58 -16.29
CA ASP A 2 -15.67 25.23 -15.16
C ASP A 2 -16.96 24.47 -15.52
N GLN A 3 -17.50 24.66 -16.72
CA GLN A 3 -18.76 23.99 -17.13
C GLN A 3 -18.53 22.51 -17.50
N PHE A 4 -17.39 22.18 -18.10
CA PHE A 4 -16.99 20.79 -18.40
C PHE A 4 -16.77 19.99 -17.11
N TRP A 5 -16.09 20.58 -16.12
CA TRP A 5 -15.93 19.94 -14.81
C TRP A 5 -17.25 19.76 -14.08
N ARG A 6 -18.23 20.68 -14.19
CA ARG A 6 -19.56 20.52 -13.59
C ARG A 6 -20.44 19.45 -14.26
N GLU A 7 -20.27 19.18 -15.55
CA GLU A 7 -21.02 18.12 -16.25
C GLU A 7 -20.37 16.73 -16.05
N VAL A 8 -19.05 16.68 -15.86
CA VAL A 8 -18.33 15.47 -15.44
C VAL A 8 -18.54 15.20 -13.94
N GLU A 9 -18.67 16.25 -13.11
CA GLU A 9 -19.03 16.18 -11.70
C GLU A 9 -20.48 15.79 -11.50
N GLY A 10 -20.72 14.48 -11.52
CA GLY A 10 -22.05 13.94 -11.42
C GLY A 10 -22.02 12.43 -11.32
N SER A 11 -23.20 11.81 -11.32
CA SER A 11 -23.36 10.37 -11.11
C SER A 11 -22.45 9.47 -11.98
N ALA A 12 -21.95 9.96 -13.13
CA ALA A 12 -21.01 9.24 -13.99
C ALA A 12 -19.61 9.07 -13.35
N GLU A 13 -19.03 10.13 -12.77
CA GLU A 13 -17.72 10.04 -12.09
C GLU A 13 -17.82 9.14 -10.86
N ARG A 14 -18.93 9.22 -10.09
CA ARG A 14 -19.17 8.30 -8.97
C ARG A 14 -19.20 6.84 -9.42
N ARG A 15 -19.93 6.51 -10.49
CA ARG A 15 -19.93 5.15 -11.06
C ARG A 15 -18.55 4.72 -11.56
N LEU A 16 -17.78 5.64 -12.13
CA LEU A 16 -16.40 5.37 -12.55
C LEU A 16 -15.53 5.01 -11.34
N LEU A 17 -15.61 5.75 -10.23
CA LEU A 17 -14.85 5.46 -9.01
C LEU A 17 -15.23 4.09 -8.43
N GLU A 18 -16.52 3.78 -8.34
CA GLU A 18 -17.00 2.47 -7.90
C GLU A 18 -16.48 1.34 -8.81
N ALA A 19 -16.52 1.54 -10.14
CA ALA A 19 -15.99 0.58 -11.11
C ALA A 19 -14.46 0.42 -10.99
N LEU A 20 -13.71 1.50 -10.74
CA LEU A 20 -12.27 1.45 -10.48
C LEU A 20 -11.97 0.69 -9.19
N GLY A 21 -12.75 0.88 -8.13
CA GLY A 21 -12.64 0.12 -6.88
C GLY A 21 -12.82 -1.39 -7.11
N CYS A 22 -13.91 -1.79 -7.78
CA CYS A 22 -14.13 -3.18 -8.17
C CYS A 22 -13.02 -3.71 -9.09
N GLY A 23 -12.58 -2.89 -10.04
CA GLY A 23 -11.49 -3.19 -10.97
C GLY A 23 -10.17 -3.44 -10.26
N LEU A 24 -9.84 -2.68 -9.21
CA LEU A 24 -8.65 -2.90 -8.39
C LEU A 24 -8.68 -4.24 -7.66
N ALA A 25 -9.82 -4.63 -7.09
CA ALA A 25 -9.97 -5.94 -6.46
C ALA A 25 -9.77 -7.07 -7.48
N GLY A 26 -10.40 -6.96 -8.65
CA GLY A 26 -10.26 -7.93 -9.74
C GLY A 26 -8.83 -8.01 -10.28
N LEU A 27 -8.18 -6.86 -10.50
CA LEU A 27 -6.78 -6.79 -10.91
C LEU A 27 -5.87 -7.45 -9.87
N GLY A 28 -6.09 -7.18 -8.58
CA GLY A 28 -5.35 -7.82 -7.50
C GLY A 28 -5.43 -9.34 -7.57
N LEU A 29 -6.64 -9.90 -7.75
CA LEU A 29 -6.83 -11.33 -7.87
C LEU A 29 -6.10 -11.91 -9.09
N VAL A 30 -6.23 -11.28 -10.25
CA VAL A 30 -5.51 -11.71 -11.47
C VAL A 30 -4.00 -11.68 -11.25
N LEU A 31 -3.48 -10.60 -10.67
CA LEU A 31 -2.05 -10.49 -10.34
C LEU A 31 -1.63 -11.56 -9.34
N ALA A 32 -2.42 -11.87 -8.31
CA ALA A 32 -2.08 -12.97 -7.38
C ALA A 32 -1.98 -14.32 -8.09
N LEU A 33 -2.80 -14.59 -9.10
CA LEU A 33 -2.70 -15.82 -9.91
C LEU A 33 -1.42 -15.81 -10.75
N VAL A 34 -1.12 -14.70 -11.43
CA VAL A 34 0.11 -14.54 -12.23
C VAL A 34 1.36 -14.68 -11.36
N LEU A 35 1.34 -14.13 -10.13
CA LEU A 35 2.46 -14.13 -9.20
C LEU A 35 2.72 -15.49 -8.53
N ARG A 36 1.87 -16.50 -8.78
CA ARG A 36 2.22 -17.90 -8.48
C ARG A 36 3.24 -18.46 -9.47
N CYS A 37 3.26 -17.93 -10.69
CA CYS A 37 4.12 -18.43 -11.76
C CYS A 37 5.35 -17.54 -11.97
N VAL A 38 5.28 -16.25 -11.60
CA VAL A 38 6.33 -15.27 -11.86
C VAL A 38 6.64 -14.47 -10.58
N GLN A 39 7.93 -14.20 -10.34
CA GLN A 39 8.37 -13.37 -9.21
C GLN A 39 8.19 -11.88 -9.55
N LEU A 40 7.74 -11.05 -8.59
CA LEU A 40 7.65 -9.60 -8.83
C LEU A 40 9.09 -9.05 -8.96
N PRO A 41 9.49 -8.46 -10.09
CA PRO A 41 10.90 -8.30 -10.44
C PRO A 41 11.55 -7.07 -9.79
N TYR A 42 11.64 -7.05 -8.46
CA TYR A 42 12.34 -6.01 -7.70
C TYR A 42 12.84 -6.51 -6.35
N GLY A 43 13.77 -5.77 -5.75
CA GLY A 43 14.44 -6.19 -4.52
C GLY A 43 15.25 -7.46 -4.75
N ARG A 44 14.97 -8.54 -4.02
CA ARG A 44 15.73 -9.81 -4.16
C ARG A 44 15.59 -10.44 -5.54
N TYR A 45 14.45 -10.25 -6.21
CA TYR A 45 14.12 -10.79 -7.53
C TYR A 45 14.37 -9.82 -8.69
N SER A 46 15.09 -8.71 -8.45
CA SER A 46 15.39 -7.75 -9.52
C SER A 46 16.15 -8.42 -10.68
N SER A 47 15.72 -8.13 -11.91
CA SER A 47 16.29 -8.64 -13.17
C SER A 47 16.34 -7.53 -14.23
N SER A 48 17.40 -7.49 -15.03
CA SER A 48 17.57 -6.54 -16.15
C SER A 48 16.62 -6.81 -17.32
N TYR A 49 15.97 -7.98 -17.36
CA TYR A 49 14.96 -8.31 -18.36
C TYR A 49 13.78 -7.33 -18.33
N PHE A 50 13.47 -6.73 -17.18
CA PHE A 50 12.36 -5.80 -16.98
C PHE A 50 12.76 -4.32 -17.17
N GLY A 51 13.80 -4.08 -17.97
CA GLY A 51 14.31 -2.76 -18.31
C GLY A 51 15.50 -2.31 -17.45
N PRO A 52 16.03 -1.10 -17.71
CA PRO A 52 17.17 -0.56 -16.99
C PRO A 52 16.84 -0.39 -15.50
N GLY A 53 17.85 -0.59 -14.65
CA GLY A 53 17.71 -0.44 -13.21
C GLY A 53 17.82 1.02 -12.77
N LEU A 54 16.79 1.52 -12.09
CA LEU A 54 16.77 2.83 -11.47
C LEU A 54 17.34 2.78 -10.03
N PRO A 55 17.98 3.86 -9.55
CA PRO A 55 18.39 3.96 -8.15
C PRO A 55 17.19 3.78 -7.21
N ALA A 56 17.25 2.81 -6.31
CA ALA A 56 16.10 2.40 -5.51
C ALA A 56 15.45 3.57 -4.73
N ARG A 57 16.26 4.46 -4.14
CA ARG A 57 15.74 5.63 -3.41
C ARG A 57 14.91 6.55 -4.30
N ALA A 58 15.43 6.87 -5.49
CA ALA A 58 14.74 7.75 -6.44
C ALA A 58 13.47 7.09 -6.99
N ALA A 59 13.55 5.80 -7.33
CA ALA A 59 12.40 5.04 -7.81
C ALA A 59 11.27 5.01 -6.78
N TRP A 60 11.56 4.67 -5.51
CA TRP A 60 10.57 4.66 -4.43
C TRP A 60 10.05 6.05 -4.08
N PHE A 61 10.88 7.09 -4.13
CA PHE A 61 10.42 8.46 -3.93
C PHE A 61 9.41 8.88 -4.99
N VAL A 62 9.75 8.70 -6.28
CA VAL A 62 8.92 9.18 -7.39
C VAL A 62 7.67 8.30 -7.61
N GLN A 63 7.76 6.98 -7.45
CA GLN A 63 6.62 6.10 -7.75
C GLN A 63 5.47 6.28 -6.75
N GLU A 64 5.76 6.61 -5.49
CA GLU A 64 4.75 6.74 -4.41
C GLU A 64 4.17 8.16 -4.35
N LEU A 65 4.90 9.15 -4.87
CA LEU A 65 4.54 10.56 -4.80
C LEU A 65 3.15 10.91 -5.37
N PRO A 66 2.68 10.30 -6.47
CA PRO A 66 1.34 10.58 -7.00
C PRO A 66 0.21 10.31 -5.99
N ALA A 67 0.34 9.27 -5.16
CA ALA A 67 -0.68 8.95 -4.16
C ALA A 67 -0.70 9.97 -3.01
N LEU A 68 0.35 10.78 -2.84
CA LEU A 68 0.36 11.93 -1.93
C LEU A 68 -0.14 13.20 -2.63
N LEU A 69 0.40 13.51 -3.81
CA LEU A 69 0.17 14.80 -4.47
C LEU A 69 -1.20 14.92 -5.14
N VAL A 70 -1.71 13.85 -5.74
CA VAL A 70 -3.01 13.89 -6.41
C VAL A 70 -4.14 14.25 -5.44
N PRO A 71 -4.29 13.58 -4.28
CA PRO A 71 -5.34 13.99 -3.35
C PRO A 71 -5.16 15.43 -2.83
N LEU A 72 -3.92 15.90 -2.66
CA LEU A 72 -3.66 17.30 -2.24
C LEU A 72 -4.13 18.32 -3.28
N VAL A 73 -3.91 18.06 -4.57
CA VAL A 73 -4.39 18.93 -5.66
C VAL A 73 -5.92 18.96 -5.69
N LEU A 74 -6.57 17.82 -5.46
CA LEU A 74 -8.04 17.68 -5.45
C LEU A 74 -8.73 18.46 -4.30
N ILE A 75 -8.00 18.91 -3.27
CA ILE A 75 -8.57 19.70 -2.16
C ILE A 75 -9.20 21.00 -2.65
N SER A 76 -8.64 21.61 -3.70
CA SER A 76 -9.08 22.92 -4.22
C SER A 76 -10.51 22.95 -4.79
N GLY A 77 -11.11 21.79 -5.07
CA GLY A 77 -12.50 21.63 -5.51
C GLY A 77 -13.33 20.68 -4.64
N ALA A 78 -12.91 20.48 -3.39
CA ALA A 78 -13.43 19.41 -2.55
C ALA A 78 -14.76 19.76 -1.86
N ALA A 79 -15.87 19.28 -2.43
CA ALA A 79 -17.21 19.55 -1.92
C ALA A 79 -17.48 18.96 -0.52
N ARG A 80 -16.78 17.88 -0.11
CA ARG A 80 -17.06 17.14 1.14
C ARG A 80 -16.06 17.41 2.28
N LEU A 81 -14.95 18.11 2.03
CA LEU A 81 -13.94 18.37 3.08
C LEU A 81 -14.35 19.40 4.14
N HIS A 82 -15.54 19.98 4.04
CA HIS A 82 -16.12 20.74 5.14
C HIS A 82 -16.60 19.82 6.29
N HIS A 83 -16.89 18.54 6.00
CA HIS A 83 -17.26 17.53 7.00
C HIS A 83 -16.01 16.92 7.66
N SER A 84 -16.06 16.73 8.99
CA SER A 84 -14.94 16.17 9.75
C SER A 84 -14.56 14.74 9.38
N PRO A 85 -15.50 13.79 9.07
CA PRO A 85 -15.12 12.43 8.72
C PRO A 85 -14.24 12.37 7.48
N ASN A 86 -14.63 13.08 6.41
CA ASN A 86 -13.88 13.15 5.16
C ASN A 86 -12.46 13.68 5.35
N ARG A 87 -12.29 14.76 6.14
CA ARG A 87 -10.97 15.31 6.45
C ARG A 87 -10.09 14.31 7.19
N VAL A 88 -10.64 13.63 8.18
CA VAL A 88 -9.90 12.65 8.99
C VAL A 88 -9.48 11.48 8.12
N LEU A 89 -10.41 10.87 7.38
CA LEU A 89 -10.13 9.71 6.51
C LEU A 89 -9.12 10.06 5.42
N LEU A 90 -9.28 11.20 4.74
CA LEU A 90 -8.28 11.67 3.77
C LEU A 90 -6.93 11.91 4.44
N GLY A 91 -6.93 12.45 5.66
CA GLY A 91 -5.75 12.62 6.48
C GLY A 91 -5.01 11.31 6.79
N LEU A 92 -5.73 10.22 7.08
CA LEU A 92 -5.11 8.89 7.29
C LEU A 92 -4.37 8.42 6.02
N PHE A 93 -5.03 8.52 4.87
CA PHE A 93 -4.44 8.16 3.58
C PHE A 93 -3.20 9.00 3.27
N LEU A 94 -3.28 10.32 3.44
CA LEU A 94 -2.17 11.23 3.25
C LEU A 94 -1.03 10.98 4.25
N MET A 95 -1.33 10.63 5.50
CA MET A 95 -0.31 10.33 6.52
C MET A 95 0.50 9.09 6.16
N HIS A 96 -0.15 8.04 5.67
CA HIS A 96 0.55 6.87 5.13
C HIS A 96 1.51 7.28 4.02
N TYR A 97 1.01 7.98 2.99
CA TYR A 97 1.82 8.34 1.82
C TYR A 97 2.85 9.43 2.09
N LEU A 98 2.66 10.28 3.11
CA LEU A 98 3.68 11.18 3.62
C LEU A 98 4.88 10.37 4.11
N HIS A 99 4.64 9.35 4.93
CA HIS A 99 5.71 8.46 5.37
C HIS A 99 6.29 7.65 4.19
N ARG A 100 5.44 6.99 3.39
CA ARG A 100 5.88 6.08 2.33
C ARG A 100 6.61 6.79 1.18
N ALA A 101 6.22 8.00 0.80
CA ALA A 101 6.84 8.76 -0.28
C ALA A 101 7.98 9.68 0.20
N LEU A 102 7.84 10.34 1.35
CA LEU A 102 8.81 11.38 1.78
C LEU A 102 9.77 10.95 2.89
N ILE A 103 9.49 9.86 3.62
CA ILE A 103 10.36 9.40 4.72
C ILE A 103 11.04 8.08 4.35
N PHE A 104 10.24 7.05 4.04
CA PHE A 104 10.72 5.69 3.76
C PHE A 104 11.84 5.62 2.70
N PRO A 105 11.76 6.30 1.54
CA PRO A 105 12.76 6.15 0.48
C PRO A 105 14.14 6.65 0.91
N PHE A 106 14.19 7.68 1.76
CA PHE A 106 15.44 8.23 2.29
C PHE A 106 16.04 7.34 3.39
N LEU A 107 15.24 6.48 4.02
CA LEU A 107 15.71 5.48 4.98
C LEU A 107 16.26 4.21 4.33
N ILE A 108 16.02 3.97 3.04
CA ILE A 108 16.47 2.75 2.34
C ILE A 108 18.01 2.62 2.43
N ARG A 109 18.47 1.44 2.90
CA ARG A 109 19.88 1.07 3.01
C ARG A 109 20.25 -0.02 2.00
N GLY A 110 21.06 0.35 1.01
CA GLY A 110 21.45 -0.54 -0.08
C GLY A 110 20.26 -1.05 -0.89
N GLY A 111 20.41 -2.22 -1.52
CA GLY A 111 19.38 -2.86 -2.34
C GLY A 111 19.72 -2.89 -3.82
N LYS A 112 19.11 -3.82 -4.54
CA LYS A 112 19.24 -3.90 -5.99
C LYS A 112 18.51 -2.72 -6.65
N PRO A 113 18.98 -2.22 -7.81
CA PRO A 113 18.24 -1.26 -8.62
C PRO A 113 16.80 -1.72 -8.88
N THR A 114 15.87 -0.78 -9.00
CA THR A 114 14.46 -1.11 -9.31
C THR A 114 14.28 -1.09 -10.83
N PRO A 115 13.81 -2.17 -11.47
CA PRO A 115 13.60 -2.17 -12.92
C PRO A 115 12.56 -1.15 -13.36
N LEU A 116 12.81 -0.50 -14.51
CA LEU A 116 11.98 0.58 -15.05
C LEU A 116 10.51 0.18 -15.18
N ILE A 117 10.20 -1.04 -15.66
CA ILE A 117 8.82 -1.48 -15.83
C ILE A 117 8.11 -1.56 -14.48
N THR A 118 8.75 -2.10 -13.44
CA THR A 118 8.16 -2.17 -12.09
C THR A 118 7.89 -0.78 -11.52
N PHE A 119 8.84 0.14 -11.72
CA PHE A 119 8.68 1.53 -11.33
C PHE A 119 7.48 2.20 -12.02
N LEU A 120 7.35 2.05 -13.34
CA LEU A 120 6.25 2.66 -14.10
C LEU A 120 4.89 2.11 -13.68
N LEU A 121 4.79 0.80 -13.46
CA LEU A 121 3.55 0.18 -12.97
C LEU A 121 3.17 0.69 -11.58
N ALA A 122 4.14 0.82 -10.67
CA ALA A 122 3.90 1.38 -9.34
C ALA A 122 3.49 2.86 -9.40
N PHE A 123 4.12 3.65 -10.27
CA PHE A 123 3.77 5.05 -10.48
C PHE A 123 2.33 5.22 -11.00
N ILE A 124 1.95 4.46 -12.03
CA ILE A 124 0.60 4.47 -12.59
C ILE A 124 -0.41 4.02 -11.53
N PHE A 125 -0.10 2.96 -10.78
CA PHE A 125 -0.95 2.49 -9.69
C PHE A 125 -1.18 3.58 -8.64
N CYS A 126 -0.11 4.24 -8.17
CA CYS A 126 -0.22 5.30 -7.16
C CYS A 126 -0.97 6.53 -7.70
N LEU A 127 -0.81 6.85 -8.99
CA LEU A 127 -1.57 7.92 -9.65
C LEU A 127 -3.07 7.60 -9.65
N CYS A 128 -3.44 6.41 -10.13
CA CYS A 128 -4.83 5.97 -10.20
C CYS A 128 -5.45 5.82 -8.81
N ASN A 129 -4.75 5.20 -7.86
CA ASN A 129 -5.25 4.99 -6.50
C ASN A 129 -5.32 6.31 -5.71
N GLY A 130 -4.34 7.20 -5.89
CA GLY A 130 -4.37 8.55 -5.33
C GLY A 130 -5.58 9.35 -5.81
N TYR A 131 -5.88 9.30 -7.12
CA TYR A 131 -7.10 9.88 -7.67
C TYR A 131 -8.35 9.20 -7.10
N LEU A 132 -8.40 7.86 -7.09
CA LEU A 132 -9.56 7.10 -6.63
C LEU A 132 -9.94 7.43 -5.18
N GLN A 133 -9.00 7.30 -4.24
CA GLN A 133 -9.26 7.55 -2.82
C GLN A 133 -9.44 9.05 -2.55
N GLY A 134 -8.59 9.87 -3.15
CA GLY A 134 -8.64 11.32 -3.00
C GLY A 134 -9.96 11.89 -3.46
N ARG A 135 -10.40 11.54 -4.67
CA ARG A 135 -11.63 12.06 -5.28
C ARG A 135 -12.88 11.52 -4.59
N SER A 136 -12.90 10.23 -4.22
CA SER A 136 -14.01 9.66 -3.47
C SER A 136 -14.19 10.41 -2.14
N LEU A 137 -13.14 10.57 -1.34
CA LEU A 137 -13.22 11.24 -0.03
C LEU A 137 -13.42 12.75 -0.13
N SER A 138 -12.90 13.41 -1.17
CA SER A 138 -13.00 14.86 -1.31
C SER A 138 -14.35 15.33 -1.84
N ASN A 139 -15.05 14.53 -2.64
CA ASN A 139 -16.24 14.97 -3.38
C ASN A 139 -17.48 14.07 -3.25
N TYR A 140 -17.34 12.77 -3.00
CA TYR A 140 -18.45 11.81 -3.14
C TYR A 140 -18.85 11.06 -1.87
N ALA A 141 -17.89 10.72 -1.01
CA ALA A 141 -18.15 9.96 0.21
C ALA A 141 -18.99 10.78 1.19
N GLU A 142 -20.10 10.21 1.61
CA GLU A 142 -21.05 10.82 2.54
C GLU A 142 -21.06 10.04 3.84
N TYR A 143 -20.89 10.76 4.94
CA TYR A 143 -20.83 10.19 6.28
C TYR A 143 -21.84 10.89 7.19
N PRO A 144 -22.51 10.16 8.10
CA PRO A 144 -23.27 10.76 9.19
C PRO A 144 -22.40 11.72 10.02
N PRO A 145 -22.98 12.78 10.64
CA PRO A 145 -22.23 13.73 11.46
C PRO A 145 -21.46 13.10 12.63
N ASP A 146 -21.98 11.98 13.15
CA ASP A 146 -21.43 11.19 14.25
C ASP A 146 -20.55 10.02 13.80
N TRP A 147 -20.19 9.92 12.51
CA TRP A 147 -19.43 8.79 11.96
C TRP A 147 -18.11 8.52 12.69
N LEU A 148 -17.43 9.56 13.19
CA LEU A 148 -16.19 9.41 13.95
C LEU A 148 -16.36 8.68 15.30
N GLN A 149 -17.60 8.60 15.80
CA GLN A 149 -17.98 7.84 17.00
C GLN A 149 -18.55 6.46 16.65
N HIS A 150 -18.79 6.19 15.37
CA HIS A 150 -19.37 4.93 14.92
C HIS A 150 -18.38 3.76 15.16
N PRO A 151 -18.85 2.59 15.63
CA PRO A 151 -17.97 1.45 15.92
C PRO A 151 -17.09 1.02 14.73
N CYS A 152 -17.61 1.08 13.50
CA CYS A 152 -16.80 0.77 12.31
C CYS A 152 -15.64 1.74 12.13
N PHE A 153 -15.86 3.04 12.34
CA PHE A 153 -14.78 4.02 12.26
C PHE A 153 -13.73 3.79 13.35
N ILE A 154 -14.15 3.58 14.59
CA ILE A 154 -13.23 3.36 15.72
C ILE A 154 -12.39 2.09 15.50
N ALA A 155 -13.04 0.98 15.14
CA ALA A 155 -12.35 -0.28 14.86
C ALA A 155 -11.43 -0.15 13.63
N GLY A 156 -11.90 0.53 12.57
CA GLY A 156 -11.13 0.78 11.36
C GLY A 156 -9.90 1.65 11.60
N PHE A 157 -10.04 2.75 12.35
CA PHE A 157 -8.93 3.61 12.75
C PHE A 157 -7.92 2.88 13.62
N ALA A 158 -8.38 2.08 14.58
CA ALA A 158 -7.49 1.25 15.40
C ALA A 158 -6.70 0.25 14.55
N GLY A 159 -7.37 -0.45 13.62
CA GLY A 159 -6.72 -1.35 12.66
C GLY A 159 -5.71 -0.63 11.77
N TRP A 160 -6.07 0.55 11.26
CA TRP A 160 -5.21 1.41 10.46
C TRP A 160 -3.93 1.78 11.23
N LEU A 161 -4.08 2.30 12.45
CA LEU A 161 -2.96 2.73 13.29
C LEU A 161 -2.04 1.55 13.67
N ILE A 162 -2.61 0.43 14.12
CA ILE A 162 -1.84 -0.77 14.48
C ILE A 162 -1.09 -1.30 13.25
N GLY A 163 -1.75 -1.36 12.10
CA GLY A 163 -1.15 -1.77 10.83
C GLY A 163 0.04 -0.90 10.44
N MET A 164 -0.12 0.42 10.48
CA MET A 164 0.94 1.38 10.17
C MET A 164 2.14 1.23 11.12
N VAL A 165 1.89 1.08 12.43
CA VAL A 165 2.95 0.85 13.42
C VAL A 165 3.72 -0.44 13.11
N ILE A 166 3.03 -1.54 12.83
CA ILE A 166 3.66 -2.81 12.46
C ILE A 166 4.48 -2.67 11.17
N ASN A 167 3.95 -1.99 10.15
CA ASN A 167 4.64 -1.76 8.88
C ASN A 167 5.96 -1.01 9.09
N ILE A 168 5.90 0.15 9.75
CA ILE A 168 7.06 1.02 9.99
C ILE A 168 8.10 0.33 10.88
N HIS A 169 7.65 -0.35 11.94
CA HIS A 169 8.54 -1.10 12.83
C HIS A 169 9.24 -2.26 12.11
N SER A 170 8.49 -3.01 11.30
CA SER A 170 9.06 -4.12 10.52
C SER A 170 10.03 -3.64 9.45
N ASP A 171 9.71 -2.54 8.76
CA ASP A 171 10.63 -1.92 7.81
C ASP A 171 11.90 -1.39 8.53
N HIS A 172 11.77 -0.90 9.76
CA HIS A 172 12.93 -0.53 10.57
C HIS A 172 13.84 -1.72 10.86
N ILE A 173 13.29 -2.87 11.30
CA ILE A 173 14.04 -4.10 11.50
C ILE A 173 14.74 -4.53 10.20
N LEU A 174 14.04 -4.54 9.07
CA LEU A 174 14.63 -4.95 7.78
C LEU A 174 15.81 -4.05 7.38
N ARG A 175 15.70 -2.74 7.61
CA ARG A 175 16.78 -1.79 7.32
C ARG A 175 17.96 -1.94 8.29
N SER A 176 17.72 -2.28 9.55
CA SER A 176 18.79 -2.47 10.54
C SER A 176 19.58 -3.77 10.32
N LEU A 177 19.08 -4.72 9.53
CA LEU A 177 19.83 -5.91 9.13
C LEU A 177 21.07 -5.59 8.28
N ARG A 178 21.08 -4.45 7.59
CA ARG A 178 22.19 -4.03 6.72
C ARG A 178 22.95 -2.86 7.33
N LYS A 179 24.26 -3.05 7.51
CA LYS A 179 25.18 -1.92 7.72
C LYS A 179 25.42 -1.20 6.38
N PRO A 180 25.80 0.09 6.38
CA PRO A 180 26.19 0.79 5.15
C PRO A 180 27.27 -0.01 4.39
N GLY A 181 27.00 -0.35 3.12
CA GLY A 181 27.89 -1.15 2.27
C GLY A 181 27.62 -2.67 2.27
N GLU A 182 26.81 -3.21 3.20
CA GLU A 182 26.48 -4.64 3.21
C GLU A 182 25.38 -4.98 2.17
N THR A 183 25.61 -6.05 1.41
CA THR A 183 24.68 -6.55 0.37
C THR A 183 24.01 -7.88 0.71
N GLY A 184 24.52 -8.59 1.74
CA GLY A 184 24.00 -9.87 2.18
C GLY A 184 22.58 -9.80 2.75
N TYR A 185 21.84 -10.90 2.63
CA TYR A 185 20.56 -11.09 3.30
C TYR A 185 20.76 -11.78 4.65
N LYS A 186 19.92 -11.44 5.62
CA LYS A 186 19.88 -12.04 6.96
C LYS A 186 18.44 -12.39 7.31
N ILE A 187 18.27 -13.31 8.26
CA ILE A 187 16.94 -13.65 8.82
C ILE A 187 16.51 -12.50 9.74
N PRO A 188 15.37 -11.83 9.47
CA PRO A 188 14.83 -10.81 10.38
C PRO A 188 14.36 -11.46 11.69
N LYS A 189 14.61 -10.80 12.82
CA LYS A 189 14.19 -11.21 14.17
C LYS A 189 13.60 -10.01 14.91
N GLY A 190 12.71 -10.26 15.86
CA GLY A 190 11.99 -9.28 16.66
C GLY A 190 10.63 -8.88 16.08
N GLY A 191 9.74 -8.42 16.96
CA GLY A 191 8.40 -7.95 16.61
C GLY A 191 7.57 -9.00 15.88
N MET A 192 6.86 -8.57 14.84
CA MET A 192 5.99 -9.47 14.05
C MET A 192 6.78 -10.51 13.23
N PHE A 193 8.10 -10.35 13.04
CA PHE A 193 8.91 -11.36 12.37
C PHE A 193 9.05 -12.66 13.16
N GLU A 194 8.73 -12.68 14.46
CA GLU A 194 8.69 -13.92 15.23
C GLU A 194 7.55 -14.85 14.80
N TYR A 195 6.49 -14.30 14.18
CA TYR A 195 5.30 -15.05 13.76
C TYR A 195 5.22 -15.24 12.25
N VAL A 196 5.60 -14.22 11.47
CA VAL A 196 5.40 -14.19 10.02
C VAL A 196 6.63 -13.71 9.27
N THR A 197 6.74 -14.14 8.01
CA THR A 197 7.87 -13.81 7.14
C THR A 197 7.72 -12.40 6.54
N GLY A 198 6.51 -12.05 6.09
CA GLY A 198 6.18 -10.75 5.56
C GLY A 198 5.60 -9.83 6.63
N ALA A 199 6.32 -9.56 7.72
CA ALA A 199 5.79 -8.77 8.84
C ALA A 199 5.39 -7.33 8.46
N ASN A 200 6.18 -6.66 7.61
CA ASN A 200 5.82 -5.34 7.09
C ASN A 200 4.58 -5.41 6.18
N PHE A 201 4.49 -6.45 5.35
CA PHE A 201 3.33 -6.70 4.50
C PHE A 201 2.06 -6.97 5.31
N PHE A 202 2.15 -7.73 6.40
CA PHE A 202 1.03 -7.94 7.32
C PHE A 202 0.53 -6.61 7.90
N GLY A 203 1.45 -5.77 8.38
CA GLY A 203 1.10 -4.44 8.88
C GLY A 203 0.35 -3.60 7.84
N GLU A 204 0.85 -3.57 6.60
CA GLU A 204 0.24 -2.82 5.50
C GLU A 204 -1.13 -3.36 5.09
N ILE A 205 -1.30 -4.69 5.08
CA ILE A 205 -2.60 -5.32 4.84
C ILE A 205 -3.58 -4.91 5.94
N LEU A 206 -3.20 -5.07 7.21
CA LEU A 206 -4.05 -4.67 8.34
C LEU A 206 -4.40 -3.18 8.29
N GLU A 207 -3.43 -2.35 7.92
CA GLU A 207 -3.61 -0.91 7.78
C GLU A 207 -4.72 -0.57 6.78
N TRP A 208 -4.65 -1.15 5.57
CA TRP A 208 -5.62 -0.86 4.52
C TRP A 208 -6.98 -1.51 4.72
N PHE A 209 -7.05 -2.67 5.39
CA PHE A 209 -8.34 -3.21 5.83
C PHE A 209 -8.97 -2.34 6.92
N GLY A 210 -8.17 -1.81 7.85
CA GLY A 210 -8.63 -0.82 8.83
C GLY A 210 -9.16 0.44 8.15
N PHE A 211 -8.43 0.95 7.16
CA PHE A 211 -8.86 2.08 6.34
C PHE A 211 -10.18 1.80 5.60
N ALA A 212 -10.31 0.65 4.95
CA ALA A 212 -11.53 0.26 4.26
C ALA A 212 -12.74 0.15 5.21
N LEU A 213 -12.52 -0.36 6.42
CA LEU A 213 -13.55 -0.42 7.46
C LEU A 213 -13.92 0.97 8.00
N ALA A 214 -12.96 1.90 8.11
CA ALA A 214 -13.22 3.26 8.53
C ALA A 214 -13.94 4.09 7.45
N CYS A 215 -13.61 3.85 6.18
CA CYS A 215 -14.20 4.51 5.03
C CYS A 215 -15.56 3.92 4.63
N CYS A 216 -15.80 2.64 4.90
CA CYS A 216 -16.99 1.89 4.47
C CYS A 216 -17.36 2.12 2.99
N SER A 217 -16.37 2.11 2.09
CA SER A 217 -16.56 2.42 0.67
C SER A 217 -16.03 1.32 -0.25
N ILE A 218 -16.57 1.22 -1.47
CA ILE A 218 -16.13 0.22 -2.47
C ILE A 218 -14.70 0.50 -2.94
N GLU A 219 -14.34 1.78 -3.07
CA GLU A 219 -13.03 2.24 -3.51
C GLU A 219 -11.92 1.84 -2.54
N SER A 220 -12.16 2.04 -1.24
CA SER A 220 -11.21 1.69 -0.18
C SER A 220 -11.13 0.17 0.02
N ALA A 221 -12.27 -0.54 -0.05
CA ALA A 221 -12.29 -2.01 -0.03
C ALA A 221 -11.55 -2.62 -1.23
N GLY A 222 -11.73 -2.05 -2.43
CA GLY A 222 -11.04 -2.45 -3.64
C GLY A 222 -9.52 -2.34 -3.51
N PHE A 223 -9.05 -1.24 -2.95
CA PHE A 223 -7.63 -1.04 -2.68
C PHE A 223 -7.08 -2.00 -1.60
N ALA A 224 -7.81 -2.23 -0.52
CA ALA A 224 -7.43 -3.19 0.52
C ALA A 224 -7.29 -4.61 -0.04
N MET A 225 -8.25 -5.06 -0.87
CA MET A 225 -8.20 -6.36 -1.53
C MET A 225 -7.04 -6.47 -2.52
N CYS A 226 -6.82 -5.43 -3.33
CA CYS A 226 -5.69 -5.39 -4.25
C CYS A 226 -4.35 -5.53 -3.51
N THR A 227 -4.21 -4.80 -2.41
CA THR A 227 -3.02 -4.82 -1.55
C THR A 227 -2.81 -6.20 -0.92
N LEU A 228 -3.87 -6.83 -0.38
CA LEU A 228 -3.80 -8.21 0.13
C LEU A 228 -3.24 -9.17 -0.91
N PHE A 229 -3.81 -9.17 -2.10
CA PHE A 229 -3.43 -10.14 -3.14
C PHE A 229 -1.97 -9.97 -3.59
N ILE A 230 -1.53 -8.73 -3.80
CA ILE A 230 -0.15 -8.45 -4.23
C ILE A 230 0.84 -8.76 -3.10
N LEU A 231 0.58 -8.27 -1.88
CA LEU A 231 1.51 -8.39 -0.77
C LEU A 231 1.55 -9.81 -0.19
N ALA A 232 0.42 -10.53 -0.13
CA ALA A 232 0.41 -11.93 0.30
C ALA A 232 1.15 -12.84 -0.71
N SER A 233 0.99 -12.59 -2.01
CA SER A 233 1.76 -13.28 -3.06
C SER A 233 3.25 -13.02 -2.92
N ARG A 234 3.63 -11.76 -2.64
CA ARG A 234 5.03 -11.39 -2.42
C ARG A 234 5.60 -11.99 -1.13
N ALA A 235 4.83 -12.00 -0.05
CA ALA A 235 5.20 -12.61 1.22
C ALA A 235 5.50 -14.10 1.04
N ARG A 236 4.66 -14.79 0.25
CA ARG A 236 4.86 -16.21 -0.08
C ARG A 236 6.18 -16.44 -0.79
N GLN A 237 6.46 -15.69 -1.85
CA GLN A 237 7.74 -15.77 -2.56
C GLN A 237 8.92 -15.54 -1.60
N HIS A 238 8.78 -14.58 -0.67
CA HIS A 238 9.82 -14.32 0.34
C HIS A 238 9.99 -15.50 1.30
N HIS A 239 8.89 -16.11 1.73
CA HIS A 239 8.90 -17.27 2.62
C HIS A 239 9.59 -18.47 1.99
N GLU A 240 9.21 -18.83 0.76
CA GLU A 240 9.84 -19.90 -0.04
C GLU A 240 11.34 -19.64 -0.20
N TRP A 241 11.71 -18.42 -0.59
CA TRP A 241 13.11 -18.04 -0.74
C TRP A 241 13.90 -18.12 0.57
N TYR A 242 13.30 -17.77 1.72
CA TYR A 242 13.98 -17.85 3.01
C TYR A 242 14.21 -19.30 3.45
N LEU A 243 13.24 -20.18 3.22
CA LEU A 243 13.36 -21.62 3.48
C LEU A 243 14.46 -22.27 2.63
N GLU A 244 14.59 -21.86 1.36
CA GLU A 244 15.64 -22.34 0.47
C GLU A 244 17.01 -21.77 0.81
N LYS A 245 17.07 -20.49 1.21
CA LYS A 245 18.33 -19.77 1.38
C LYS A 245 19.03 -20.05 2.71
N PHE A 246 18.27 -20.28 3.78
CA PHE A 246 18.80 -20.41 5.13
C PHE A 246 18.36 -21.73 5.76
N GLU A 247 19.33 -22.59 6.06
CA GLU A 247 19.07 -23.86 6.74
C GLU A 247 18.49 -23.67 8.15
N ASP A 248 18.86 -22.57 8.82
CA ASP A 248 18.40 -22.20 10.17
C ASP A 248 17.11 -21.36 10.17
N TYR A 249 16.40 -21.24 9.04
CA TYR A 249 15.15 -20.47 8.99
C TYR A 249 14.06 -21.10 9.88
N PRO A 250 13.38 -20.31 10.75
CA PRO A 250 12.34 -20.86 11.63
C PRO A 250 11.13 -21.40 10.84
N LYS A 251 10.98 -22.72 10.78
CA LYS A 251 9.89 -23.41 10.07
C LYS A 251 8.50 -23.20 10.69
N SER A 252 8.44 -22.69 11.92
CA SER A 252 7.19 -22.31 12.59
C SER A 252 6.59 -21.01 12.06
N ARG A 253 7.39 -20.14 11.44
CA ARG A 253 6.90 -18.87 10.88
C ARG A 253 5.90 -19.12 9.77
N LYS A 254 4.84 -18.33 9.76
CA LYS A 254 3.88 -18.26 8.68
C LYS A 254 4.33 -17.24 7.62
N ILE A 255 3.61 -17.17 6.52
CA ILE A 255 3.90 -16.31 5.39
C ILE A 255 3.59 -14.86 5.74
N VAL A 256 2.34 -14.55 6.10
CA VAL A 256 1.87 -13.17 6.33
C VAL A 256 0.76 -13.03 7.37
N ILE A 257 -0.14 -14.00 7.54
CA ILE A 257 -1.17 -14.03 8.57
C ILE A 257 -0.69 -14.90 9.74
N PRO A 258 -0.47 -14.32 10.94
CA PRO A 258 0.00 -15.07 12.10
C PRO A 258 -0.85 -16.31 12.38
N PHE A 259 -0.18 -17.43 12.64
CA PHE A 259 -0.78 -18.73 12.98
C PHE A 259 -1.66 -19.39 11.89
N LEU A 260 -1.95 -18.71 10.79
CA LEU A 260 -2.85 -19.20 9.72
C LEU A 260 -2.12 -19.41 8.39
N TYR A 261 -1.61 -18.33 7.79
CA TYR A 261 -1.07 -18.35 6.42
C TYR A 261 0.27 -17.67 6.34
#